data_AF-A0A1B3XKQ1-F1
#
_entry.id   AF-A0A1B3XKQ1-F1
#
_cell.length_a   1.000
_cell.length_b   1.000
_cell.length_c   1.000
_cell.angle_alpha   90.00
_cell.angle_beta   90.00
_cell.angle_gamma   90.00
#
_symmetry.space_group_name_H-M   'P 1'
#
loop_
_entity.id
_entity.type
_entity.pdbx_description
1 polymer ?
#
loop_
_entity_poly.entity_id
_entity_poly.type
_entity_poly.pdbx_seq_one_letter_code
_entity_poly.pdbx_strand_id
1 'polypeptide(L)'
;MRGIVLLNPNYTIGELHMSESFTIQKIVTDKYMDEKNISPVILNPYQLHLYYTIPHELLLHLQKKETVQIDCLVLHSMETLERFIYIYPEKWLGLCGYFKEIISVSAQTPTKHYEVN
;
A
#
# COMPACT_ATOMS: atom_id res chain seq x y z
N MET A 1 14.96 -1.00 6.64
CA MET A 1 14.25 0.18 6.10
C MET A 1 13.05 0.49 6.98
N ARG A 2 12.52 1.71 6.99
CA ARG A 2 11.31 2.09 7.73
C ARG A 2 10.14 2.23 6.76
N GLY A 3 9.08 1.45 6.96
CA GLY A 3 7.98 1.36 6.01
C GLY A 3 6.62 1.60 6.62
N ILE A 4 5.69 2.06 5.81
CA ILE A 4 4.26 2.06 6.11
C ILE A 4 3.56 1.14 5.13
N VAL A 5 2.66 0.29 5.61
CA VAL A 5 1.82 -0.56 4.78
C VAL A 5 0.48 0.15 4.53
N LEU A 6 0.02 0.16 3.27
CA LEU A 6 -1.30 0.63 2.89
C LEU A 6 -2.01 -0.44 2.06
N LEU A 7 -3.15 -0.92 2.57
CA LEU A 7 -3.95 -1.99 1.97
C LEU A 7 -5.32 -1.47 1.55
N ASN A 8 -6.00 -2.16 0.64
CA ASN A 8 -7.34 -1.79 0.22
C ASN A 8 -8.35 -2.93 0.52
N PRO A 9 -9.19 -2.80 1.56
CA PRO A 9 -10.19 -3.82 1.90
C PRO A 9 -11.27 -3.99 0.82
N ASN A 10 -11.42 -3.01 -0.09
CA ASN A 10 -12.41 -3.05 -1.16
C ASN A 10 -11.84 -3.56 -2.50
N TYR A 11 -10.56 -3.93 -2.53
CA TYR A 11 -9.93 -4.50 -3.73
C TYR A 11 -10.11 -6.02 -3.76
N THR A 12 -10.60 -6.54 -4.89
CA THR A 12 -10.78 -7.97 -5.15
C THR A 12 -9.66 -8.49 -6.03
N ILE A 13 -8.99 -9.56 -5.60
CA ILE A 13 -7.95 -10.24 -6.38
C ILE A 13 -8.62 -11.31 -7.22
N GLY A 14 -8.71 -11.10 -8.54
CA GLY A 14 -9.42 -12.01 -9.44
C GLY A 14 -10.89 -12.16 -9.04
N GLU A 15 -11.34 -13.41 -8.91
CA GLU A 15 -12.73 -13.76 -8.52
C GLU A 15 -12.92 -13.97 -7.01
N LEU A 16 -11.89 -13.69 -6.19
CA LEU A 16 -11.95 -13.90 -4.75
C LEU A 16 -12.88 -12.91 -4.06
N HIS A 17 -13.45 -13.34 -2.93
CA HIS A 17 -14.23 -12.45 -2.08
C HIS A 17 -13.34 -11.34 -1.47
N MET A 18 -13.92 -10.19 -1.12
CA MET A 18 -13.18 -9.05 -0.55
C MET A 18 -12.39 -9.43 0.70
N SER A 19 -12.97 -10.24 1.60
CA SER A 19 -12.29 -10.68 2.83
C SER A 19 -11.08 -11.58 2.55
N GLU A 20 -11.18 -12.46 1.56
CA GLU A 20 -10.09 -13.36 1.16
C GLU A 20 -8.99 -12.56 0.47
N SER A 21 -9.38 -11.65 -0.44
CA SER A 21 -8.48 -10.73 -1.11
C SER A 21 -7.70 -9.88 -0.09
N PHE A 22 -8.38 -9.32 0.91
CA PHE A 22 -7.75 -8.53 1.95
C PHE A 22 -6.83 -9.37 2.85
N THR A 23 -7.19 -10.63 3.10
CA THR A 23 -6.32 -11.57 3.84
C THR A 23 -5.03 -11.85 3.07
N ILE A 24 -5.14 -12.08 1.75
CA ILE A 24 -3.97 -12.27 0.89
C ILE A 24 -3.11 -11.02 0.86
N GLN A 25 -3.71 -9.84 0.71
CA GLN A 25 -2.98 -8.56 0.75
C GLN A 25 -2.10 -8.49 2.00
N LYS A 26 -2.66 -8.75 3.19
CA LYS A 26 -1.93 -8.76 4.47
C LYS A 26 -0.79 -9.77 4.47
N ILE A 27 -1.09 -11.04 4.19
CA ILE A 27 -0.09 -12.13 4.26
C ILE A 27 1.10 -11.83 3.35
N VAL A 28 0.85 -11.37 2.13
CA VAL A 28 1.90 -11.09 1.16
C VAL A 28 2.72 -9.86 1.58
N THR A 29 2.06 -8.78 2.04
CA THR A 29 2.80 -7.59 2.50
C THR A 29 3.59 -7.87 3.78
N ASP A 30 3.02 -8.60 4.74
CA ASP A 30 3.69 -8.93 6.00
C ASP A 30 4.94 -9.79 5.73
N LYS A 31 4.79 -10.83 4.90
CA LYS A 31 5.92 -11.66 4.46
C LYS A 31 7.02 -10.83 3.79
N TYR A 32 6.64 -9.90 2.90
CA TYR A 32 7.62 -9.04 2.23
C TYR A 32 8.34 -8.11 3.22
N MET A 33 7.60 -7.52 4.17
CA MET A 33 8.17 -6.67 5.22
C MET A 33 9.21 -7.43 6.05
N ASP A 34 8.90 -8.68 6.43
CA ASP A 34 9.81 -9.56 7.17
C ASP A 34 11.05 -9.91 6.35
N GLU A 35 10.87 -10.40 5.11
CA GLU A 35 11.98 -10.79 4.22
C GLU A 35 12.93 -9.64 3.90
N LYS A 36 12.43 -8.42 3.82
CA LYS A 36 13.21 -7.21 3.53
C LYS A 36 13.66 -6.44 4.78
N ASN A 37 13.39 -6.97 5.98
CA ASN A 37 13.71 -6.31 7.25
C ASN A 37 13.20 -4.85 7.27
N ILE A 38 11.95 -4.65 6.86
CA ILE A 38 11.28 -3.36 6.87
C ILE A 38 10.59 -3.20 8.22
N SER A 39 11.05 -2.26 9.04
CA SER A 39 10.44 -1.93 10.32
C SER A 39 9.19 -1.08 10.10
N PRO A 40 8.03 -1.48 10.63
CA PRO A 40 6.79 -0.71 10.48
C PRO A 40 6.89 0.62 11.24
N VAL A 41 6.37 1.68 10.64
CA VAL A 41 6.25 3.01 11.26
C VAL A 41 4.80 3.24 11.67
N ILE A 42 4.60 3.55 12.96
CA ILE A 42 3.30 3.89 13.52
C ILE A 42 3.25 5.42 13.70
N LEU A 43 2.38 6.09 12.94
CA LEU A 43 2.19 7.54 13.06
C LEU A 43 1.06 7.89 14.04
N ASN A 44 0.03 7.04 14.10
CA ASN A 44 -1.10 7.17 15.01
C ASN A 44 -0.92 6.22 16.20
N PRO A 45 -0.73 6.71 17.45
CA PRO A 45 -0.55 5.86 18.62
C PRO A 45 -1.79 5.02 18.95
N TYR A 46 -2.95 5.35 18.38
CA TYR A 46 -4.21 4.62 18.57
C TYR A 46 -4.51 3.63 17.43
N GLN A 47 -3.55 3.40 16.52
CA GLN A 47 -3.74 2.49 15.40
C GLN A 47 -3.83 1.03 15.90
N LEU A 48 -4.90 0.33 15.53
CA LEU A 48 -5.14 -1.06 15.95
C LEU A 48 -4.32 -2.09 15.16
N HIS A 49 -3.84 -1.70 13.98
CA HIS A 49 -3.13 -2.57 13.06
C HIS A 49 -1.86 -1.90 12.54
N LEU A 50 -0.87 -2.65 12.08
CA LEU A 50 0.38 -2.09 11.53
C LEU A 50 0.27 -1.61 10.08
N TYR A 51 -0.95 -1.51 9.55
CA TYR A 51 -1.26 -1.03 8.21
C TYR A 51 -2.34 0.05 8.24
N TYR A 52 -2.37 0.88 7.20
CA TYR A 52 -3.46 1.79 6.88
C TYR A 52 -4.41 1.17 5.84
N THR A 53 -5.65 1.63 5.82
CA THR A 53 -6.63 1.28 4.77
C THR A 53 -7.26 2.49 4.08
N ILE A 54 -6.98 3.70 4.57
CA ILE A 54 -7.56 4.95 4.07
C ILE A 54 -6.42 5.89 3.66
N PRO A 55 -6.18 6.11 2.35
CA PRO A 55 -5.07 6.94 1.86
C PRO A 55 -5.13 8.39 2.39
N HIS A 56 -6.34 8.97 2.51
CA HIS A 56 -6.54 10.30 3.06
C HIS A 56 -6.14 10.41 4.53
N GLU A 57 -6.38 9.37 5.32
CA GLU A 57 -5.99 9.33 6.73
C GLU A 57 -4.47 9.25 6.87
N LEU A 58 -3.81 8.40 6.06
CA LEU A 58 -2.36 8.32 6.00
C LEU A 58 -1.75 9.68 5.63
N LEU A 59 -2.25 10.33 4.57
CA LEU A 59 -1.77 11.64 4.15
C LEU A 59 -1.91 12.69 5.27
N LEU A 60 -3.05 12.71 5.97
CA LEU A 60 -3.27 13.62 7.09
C LEU A 60 -2.27 13.37 8.24
N HIS A 61 -1.98 12.12 8.56
CA HIS A 61 -1.01 11.78 9.59
C HIS A 61 0.42 12.16 9.21
N LEU A 62 0.80 11.98 7.95
CA LEU A 62 2.10 12.40 7.41
C LEU A 62 2.27 13.91 7.49
N GLN A 63 1.23 14.68 7.13
CA GLN A 63 1.24 16.14 7.21
C GLN A 63 1.41 16.68 8.64
N LYS A 64 0.98 15.92 9.65
CA LYS A 64 1.07 16.32 11.06
C LYS A 64 2.40 15.94 11.73
N LYS A 65 3.28 15.20 11.04
CA LYS A 65 4.52 14.67 11.61
C LYS A 65 5.72 15.25 10.85
N GLU A 66 6.35 16.26 11.43
CA GLU A 66 7.48 16.97 10.78
C GLU A 66 8.79 16.17 10.75
N THR A 67 8.97 15.17 11.61
CA THR A 67 10.31 14.58 11.89
C THR A 67 10.43 13.08 11.68
N VAL A 68 9.38 12.40 11.23
CA VAL A 68 9.45 10.94 11.05
C VAL A 68 10.00 10.63 9.67
N GLN A 69 11.26 10.20 9.61
CA GLN A 69 11.83 9.66 8.38
C GLN A 69 11.19 8.32 8.05
N ILE A 70 10.55 8.24 6.88
CA ILE A 70 9.93 7.04 6.35
C ILE A 70 10.58 6.75 5.00
N ASP A 71 11.06 5.52 4.82
CA ASP A 71 11.77 5.14 3.61
C ASP A 71 10.81 4.70 2.50
N CYS A 72 9.81 3.89 2.83
CA CYS A 72 8.96 3.27 1.81
C CYS A 72 7.48 3.20 2.17
N LEU A 73 6.63 3.28 1.14
CA LEU A 73 5.23 2.88 1.20
C LEU A 73 5.13 1.49 0.58
N VAL A 74 4.61 0.52 1.32
CA VAL A 74 4.42 -0.85 0.87
C VAL A 74 2.95 -1.09 0.58
N LEU A 75 2.66 -1.51 -0.65
CA LEU A 75 1.33 -1.83 -1.16
C LEU A 75 1.29 -3.29 -1.54
N HIS A 76 0.11 -3.90 -1.49
CA HIS A 76 -0.08 -5.20 -2.15
C HIS A 76 0.26 -5.08 -3.64
N SER A 77 -0.39 -4.14 -4.31
CA SER A 77 -0.19 -3.85 -5.72
C SER A 77 -0.58 -2.40 -6.05
N MET A 78 -0.15 -1.85 -7.18
CA MET A 78 -0.56 -0.50 -7.60
C MET A 78 -2.07 -0.42 -7.90
N GLU A 79 -2.64 -1.51 -8.40
CA GLU A 79 -4.07 -1.68 -8.69
C GLU A 79 -4.93 -1.45 -7.44
N THR A 80 -4.41 -1.77 -6.25
CA THR A 80 -5.11 -1.50 -4.98
C THR A 80 -5.39 -0.01 -4.75
N LEU A 81 -4.65 0.89 -5.41
CA LEU A 81 -4.82 2.34 -5.30
C LEU A 81 -5.34 3.02 -6.56
N GLU A 82 -5.56 2.30 -7.67
CA GLU A 82 -5.96 2.88 -8.96
C GLU A 82 -7.14 3.85 -8.83
N ARG A 83 -8.20 3.45 -8.13
CA ARG A 83 -9.37 4.30 -7.92
C ARG A 83 -9.03 5.58 -7.16
N PHE A 84 -8.17 5.51 -6.14
CA PHE A 84 -7.74 6.69 -5.39
C PHE A 84 -6.87 7.60 -6.26
N ILE A 85 -5.94 7.04 -7.02
CA ILE A 85 -5.05 7.77 -7.93
C ILE A 85 -5.86 8.49 -9.02
N TYR A 86 -6.86 7.81 -9.59
CA TYR A 86 -7.74 8.36 -10.61
C TYR A 86 -8.58 9.54 -10.08
N ILE A 87 -9.19 9.40 -8.90
CA ILE A 87 -10.06 10.44 -8.34
C ILE A 87 -9.25 11.59 -7.71
N TYR A 88 -8.09 11.30 -7.13
CA TYR A 88 -7.29 12.24 -6.34
C TYR A 88 -5.80 12.25 -6.73
N PRO A 89 -5.45 12.55 -8.00
CA PRO A 89 -4.06 12.45 -8.48
C PRO A 89 -3.10 13.36 -7.70
N GLU A 90 -3.52 14.57 -7.33
CA GLU A 90 -2.70 15.50 -6.53
C GLU A 90 -2.44 14.98 -5.12
N LYS A 91 -3.43 14.30 -4.51
CA LYS A 91 -3.27 13.70 -3.18
C LYS A 91 -2.35 12.50 -3.24
N TRP A 92 -2.41 11.72 -4.32
CA TRP A 92 -1.44 10.66 -4.57
C TRP A 92 -0.03 11.21 -4.70
N LEU A 93 0.20 12.24 -5.53
CA LEU A 93 1.51 12.89 -5.66
C LEU A 93 2.02 13.43 -4.32
N GLY A 94 1.15 14.08 -3.54
CA GLY A 94 1.50 14.55 -2.20
C GLY A 94 1.89 13.41 -1.26
N LEU A 95 1.21 12.27 -1.34
CA LEU A 95 1.52 11.07 -0.56
C LEU A 95 2.88 10.48 -0.98
N CYS A 96 3.14 10.35 -2.27
CA CYS A 96 4.43 9.89 -2.80
C CYS A 96 5.62 10.69 -2.26
N GLY A 97 5.46 12.02 -2.11
CA GLY A 97 6.53 12.92 -1.65
C GLY A 97 7.05 12.63 -0.24
N TYR A 98 6.34 11.84 0.58
CA TYR A 98 6.78 11.45 1.93
C TYR A 98 7.67 10.20 1.95
N PHE A 99 7.81 9.49 0.84
CA PHE A 99 8.52 8.22 0.77
C PHE A 99 9.66 8.31 -0.25
N LYS A 100 10.78 7.63 0.03
CA LYS A 100 11.88 7.51 -0.94
C LYS A 100 11.50 6.58 -2.09
N GLU A 101 10.67 5.58 -1.79
CA GLU A 101 10.17 4.63 -2.78
C GLU A 101 8.78 4.09 -2.43
N ILE A 102 8.09 3.61 -3.46
CA ILE A 102 6.81 2.92 -3.34
C ILE A 102 7.01 1.50 -3.85
N ILE A 103 6.68 0.53 -3.01
CA ILE A 103 6.91 -0.87 -3.23
C ILE A 103 5.58 -1.58 -3.47
N SER A 104 5.46 -2.24 -4.62
CA SER A 104 4.37 -3.14 -4.98
C SER A 104 4.84 -4.58 -4.80
N VAL A 105 4.25 -5.34 -3.87
CA VAL A 105 4.75 -6.69 -3.52
C VAL A 105 4.25 -7.78 -4.46
N SER A 106 3.05 -7.64 -5.04
CA SER A 106 2.69 -8.40 -6.23
C SER A 106 3.22 -7.60 -7.42
N ALA A 107 4.23 -8.15 -8.08
CA ALA A 107 4.63 -7.67 -9.38
C ALA A 107 3.41 -7.83 -10.31
N GLN A 108 3.18 -6.85 -11.20
CA GLN A 108 2.25 -7.00 -12.30
C GLN A 108 2.50 -8.37 -12.93
N THR A 109 1.55 -9.29 -12.80
CA THR A 109 1.55 -10.50 -13.63
C THR A 109 1.69 -10.01 -15.06
N PRO A 110 2.70 -10.45 -15.83
CA PRO A 110 2.81 -10.03 -17.22
C PRO A 110 1.48 -10.36 -17.86
N THR A 111 0.80 -9.35 -18.37
CA THR A 111 -0.41 -9.50 -19.16
C THR A 111 -0.06 -10.51 -20.24
N LYS A 112 -0.60 -11.73 -20.14
CA LYS A 112 -0.51 -12.67 -21.26
C LYS A 112 -1.21 -11.97 -22.41
N HIS A 113 -0.43 -11.43 -23.34
CA HIS A 113 -0.91 -11.11 -24.66
C HIS A 113 -1.42 -12.42 -25.22
N TYR A 114 -2.74 -12.61 -25.22
CA TYR A 114 -3.36 -13.58 -26.09
C TYR A 114 -3.16 -13.04 -27.50
N GLU A 115 -2.10 -13.48 -28.17
CA GLU A 115 -2.04 -13.41 -29.62
C GLU A 115 -3.18 -14.28 -30.14
N VAL A 116 -4.18 -13.62 -30.72
CA VAL A 116 -5.25 -14.27 -31.46
C VAL A 116 -4.62 -14.75 -32.76
N ASN A 117 -4.45 -16.07 -32.91
CA ASN A 117 -4.19 -16.71 -34.20
C ASN A 117 -5.43 -16.64 -35.10
#